data_AF-A0A2G1Z5J7-F1
#
_entry.id   AF-A0A2G1Z5J7-F1
#
_cell.length_a   1.000
_cell.length_b   1.000
_cell.length_c   1.000
_cell.angle_alpha   90.00
_cell.angle_beta   90.00
_cell.angle_gamma   90.00
#
_symmetry.space_group_name_H-M   'P 1'
#
loop_
_entity.id
_entity.type
_entity.pdbx_description
1 polymer ?
#
loop_
_entity_poly.entity_id
_entity_poly.type
_entity_poly.pdbx_seq_one_letter_code
_entity_poly.pdbx_strand_id
1 'polypeptide(L)'
;MDSVTQFVLGASISGALLGPRIGAKSLLIGGLVATLPDLDSFIPLDNAIDNMTYHRGFSHSIIVQTLITPVVAFIIGKIIPSVWEDKKRVFLTVWLVLVTHSLLDSLTTYGTQIFWPLNVGPPV
;
A
#
# COMPACT_ATOMS: atom_id res chain seq x y z
N MET A 1 -1.48 12.37 0.84
CA MET A 1 -0.11 12.82 1.14
C MET A 1 0.69 12.76 -0.16
N ASP A 2 1.94 13.24 -0.20
CA ASP A 2 2.77 13.12 -1.41
C ASP A 2 3.51 11.77 -1.46
N SER A 3 3.83 11.30 -2.66
CA SER A 3 4.44 9.99 -2.88
C SER A 3 5.83 9.83 -2.26
N VAL A 4 6.58 10.91 -2.05
CA VAL A 4 7.90 10.83 -1.38
C VAL A 4 7.70 10.48 0.09
N THR A 5 6.74 11.12 0.76
CA THR A 5 6.42 10.80 2.15
C THR A 5 5.95 9.35 2.31
N GLN A 6 5.08 8.86 1.42
CA GLN A 6 4.61 7.47 1.45
C GLN A 6 5.75 6.48 1.20
N PHE A 7 6.62 6.76 0.23
CA PHE A 7 7.81 5.94 -0.04
C PHE A 7 8.71 5.84 1.19
N VAL A 8 9.01 6.97 1.85
CA VAL A 8 9.86 7.01 3.05
C VAL A 8 9.23 6.25 4.21
N LEU A 9 7.92 6.36 4.41
CA LEU A 9 7.21 5.60 5.44
C LEU A 9 7.24 4.10 5.15
N GLY A 10 6.93 3.69 3.91
CA GLY A 10 7.01 2.29 3.49
C GLY A 10 8.40 1.70 3.66
N ALA A 11 9.42 2.46 3.25
CA ALA A 11 10.81 2.09 3.44
C ALA A 11 11.16 1.92 4.93
N SER A 12 10.63 2.78 5.80
CA SER A 12 10.86 2.72 7.25
C SER A 12 10.20 1.49 7.89
N ILE A 13 8.95 1.20 7.55
CA ILE A 13 8.22 0.01 8.05
C ILE A 13 8.93 -1.28 7.61
N SER A 14 9.28 -1.39 6.33
CA SER A 14 10.01 -2.53 5.79
C SER A 14 11.42 -2.63 6.35
N GLY A 15 12.11 -1.50 6.51
CA GLY A 15 13.42 -1.44 7.16
C GLY A 15 13.40 -1.99 8.58
N ALA A 16 12.40 -1.62 9.37
CA ALA A 16 12.25 -2.11 10.74
C ALA A 16 11.97 -3.62 10.81
N LEU A 17 11.15 -4.15 9.90
CA LEU A 17 10.71 -5.55 9.94
C LEU A 17 11.65 -6.50 9.19
N LEU A 18 12.04 -6.14 7.97
CA LEU A 18 12.83 -6.98 7.07
C LEU A 18 14.31 -6.58 7.00
N GLY A 19 14.68 -5.37 7.43
CA GLY A 19 16.07 -4.90 7.45
C GLY A 19 17.06 -5.85 8.10
N PRO A 20 16.76 -6.47 9.27
CA PRO A 20 17.65 -7.45 9.89
C PRO A 20 17.95 -8.69 9.04
N ARG A 21 17.15 -8.98 8.00
CA ARG A 21 17.31 -10.16 7.13
C ARG A 21 17.91 -9.84 5.77
N ILE A 22 17.57 -8.69 5.19
CA ILE A 22 17.93 -8.34 3.81
C ILE A 22 18.65 -6.99 3.68
N GLY A 23 18.99 -6.36 4.81
CA GLY A 23 19.71 -5.10 4.87
C GLY A 23 19.00 -3.97 4.14
N ALA A 24 19.77 -3.09 3.48
CA ALA A 24 19.27 -1.91 2.80
C ALA A 24 18.24 -2.20 1.68
N LYS A 25 18.20 -3.43 1.13
CA LYS A 25 17.19 -3.83 0.14
C LYS A 25 15.77 -3.71 0.69
N SER A 26 15.58 -3.90 2.00
CA SER A 26 14.29 -3.73 2.67
C SER A 26 13.70 -2.33 2.46
N LEU A 27 14.54 -1.29 2.44
CA LEU A 27 14.10 0.09 2.26
C LEU A 27 13.46 0.28 0.88
N LEU A 28 14.13 -0.20 -0.17
CA LEU A 28 13.62 -0.12 -1.54
C LEU A 28 12.31 -0.92 -1.71
N ILE A 29 12.25 -2.13 -1.16
CA ILE A 29 11.03 -2.96 -1.25
C ILE A 29 9.86 -2.25 -0.57
N GLY A 30 10.06 -1.75 0.65
CA GLY A 30 9.01 -1.05 1.39
C GLY A 30 8.54 0.21 0.67
N GLY A 31 9.47 1.02 0.18
CA GLY A 31 9.14 2.23 -0.55
C GLY A 31 8.38 1.94 -1.85
N LEU A 32 8.81 0.94 -2.62
CA LEU A 32 8.11 0.55 -3.85
C LEU A 32 6.71 -0.02 -3.56
N VAL A 33 6.56 -0.86 -2.52
CA VAL A 33 5.25 -1.38 -2.12
C VAL A 33 4.32 -0.25 -1.69
N ALA A 34 4.83 0.79 -1.02
CA ALA A 34 4.05 1.96 -0.65
C ALA A 34 3.56 2.78 -1.85
N THR A 35 4.19 2.68 -3.02
CA THR A 35 3.70 3.37 -4.23
C THR A 35 2.55 2.63 -4.92
N LEU A 36 2.30 1.35 -4.58
CA LEU A 36 1.30 0.53 -5.27
C LEU A 36 -0.13 1.10 -5.24
N PRO A 37 -0.64 1.65 -4.11
CA PRO A 37 -1.99 2.21 -4.08
C PRO A 37 -2.17 3.34 -5.10
N ASP A 38 -1.18 4.21 -5.26
CA ASP A 38 -1.28 5.40 -6.12
C ASP A 38 -1.12 5.09 -7.62
N LEU A 39 -0.72 3.87 -8.02
CA LEU A 39 -0.51 3.51 -9.43
C LEU A 39 -1.81 3.45 -10.23
N ASP A 40 -2.97 3.45 -9.58
CA ASP A 40 -4.26 3.59 -10.24
C ASP A 40 -4.47 4.97 -10.87
N SER A 41 -3.67 5.99 -10.51
CA SER A 41 -3.63 7.29 -11.19
C SER A 41 -3.26 7.20 -12.68
N PHE A 42 -2.63 6.10 -13.12
CA PHE A 42 -2.35 5.83 -14.52
C PHE A 42 -3.58 5.34 -15.30
N ILE A 43 -4.72 5.13 -14.64
CA ILE A 43 -6.00 4.77 -15.27
C ILE A 43 -6.80 6.06 -15.49
N PRO A 44 -6.75 6.68 -16.69
CA PRO A 44 -7.48 7.92 -16.93
C PRO A 44 -8.99 7.68 -16.96
N LEU A 45 -9.72 8.50 -16.23
CA LEU A 45 -11.19 8.56 -16.26
C LEU A 45 -11.69 9.85 -16.92
N ASP A 46 -12.97 9.84 -17.30
CA ASP A 46 -13.59 10.84 -18.18
C ASP A 46 -13.59 12.27 -17.63
N ASN A 47 -13.60 12.45 -16.30
CA ASN A 47 -13.55 13.77 -15.69
C ASN A 47 -12.68 13.79 -14.40
N ALA A 48 -12.37 15.01 -13.93
CA ALA A 48 -11.49 15.21 -12.77
C ALA A 48 -12.08 14.73 -11.45
N ILE A 49 -13.42 14.75 -11.32
CA ILE A 49 -14.12 14.27 -10.13
C ILE A 49 -13.98 12.74 -10.06
N ASP A 50 -14.29 12.05 -11.16
CA ASP A 50 -14.17 10.60 -11.27
C ASP A 50 -12.73 10.15 -11.03
N ASN A 51 -11.74 10.83 -11.64
CA ASN A 51 -10.33 10.52 -11.36
C ASN A 51 -10.00 10.57 -9.87
N MET A 52 -10.42 11.63 -9.16
CA MET A 52 -10.17 11.74 -7.72
C MET A 52 -10.93 10.67 -6.90
N THR A 53 -12.20 10.46 -7.23
CA THR A 53 -13.09 9.56 -6.50
C THR A 53 -12.65 8.10 -6.63
N TYR A 54 -12.29 7.64 -7.84
CA TYR A 54 -11.83 6.28 -8.06
C TYR A 54 -10.40 6.04 -7.56
N HIS A 55 -9.52 7.04 -7.67
CA HIS A 55 -8.15 6.99 -7.14
C HIS A 55 -8.14 6.76 -5.63
N ARG A 56 -9.10 7.34 -4.90
CA ARG A 56 -9.26 7.18 -3.44
C ARG A 56 -10.29 6.12 -3.06
N GLY A 57 -10.66 5.28 -4.02
CA GLY A 57 -11.65 4.22 -3.90
C GLY A 57 -11.01 2.84 -3.69
N PHE A 58 -10.98 2.04 -4.76
CA PHE A 58 -10.65 0.61 -4.67
C PHE A 58 -9.21 0.34 -4.22
N SER A 59 -8.24 1.10 -4.71
CA SER A 59 -6.80 0.92 -4.45
C SER A 59 -6.42 1.24 -3.00
N HIS A 60 -7.16 2.15 -2.38
CA HIS A 60 -7.01 2.60 -1.01
C HIS A 60 -7.95 1.89 -0.02
N SER A 61 -8.72 0.90 -0.48
CA SER A 61 -9.56 0.09 0.39
C SER A 61 -8.72 -0.89 1.20
N ILE A 62 -8.92 -0.90 2.51
CA ILE A 62 -8.27 -1.89 3.41
C ILE A 62 -8.70 -3.31 3.03
N ILE A 63 -9.93 -3.49 2.53
CA ILE A 63 -10.44 -4.79 2.09
C ILE A 63 -9.63 -5.28 0.89
N VAL A 64 -9.51 -4.44 -0.14
CA VAL A 64 -8.76 -4.76 -1.38
C VAL A 64 -7.27 -4.94 -1.06
N GLN A 65 -6.69 -4.05 -0.25
CA GLN A 65 -5.29 -4.13 0.16
C GLN A 65 -5.00 -5.41 0.97
N THR A 66 -5.92 -5.82 1.84
CA THR A 66 -5.78 -7.10 2.57
C THR A 66 -5.86 -8.30 1.62
N LEU A 67 -6.73 -8.25 0.62
CA LEU A 67 -6.86 -9.29 -0.42
C LEU A 67 -5.63 -9.38 -1.33
N ILE A 68 -4.99 -8.26 -1.68
CA ILE A 68 -3.82 -8.23 -2.56
C ILE A 68 -2.50 -8.49 -1.83
N THR A 69 -2.44 -8.21 -0.52
CA THR A 69 -1.28 -8.48 0.35
C THR A 69 -0.66 -9.87 0.14
N PRO A 70 -1.39 -11.00 0.17
CA PRO A 70 -0.79 -12.33 -0.02
C PRO A 70 -0.12 -12.48 -1.39
N VAL A 71 -0.67 -11.87 -2.44
CA VAL A 71 -0.10 -11.90 -3.80
C VAL A 71 1.22 -11.14 -3.84
N VAL A 72 1.24 -9.91 -3.31
CA VAL A 72 2.45 -9.08 -3.26
C VAL A 72 3.52 -9.72 -2.38
N ALA A 73 3.14 -10.24 -1.21
CA ALA A 73 4.05 -10.94 -0.32
C ALA A 73 4.67 -12.18 -0.99
N PHE A 74 3.87 -12.95 -1.74
CA PHE A 74 4.35 -14.11 -2.49
C PHE A 74 5.36 -13.71 -3.59
N ILE A 75 5.09 -12.64 -4.33
CA ILE A 75 6.02 -12.11 -5.35
C ILE A 75 7.35 -11.70 -4.68
N ILE A 76 7.31 -11.01 -3.54
CA ILE A 76 8.51 -10.65 -2.79
C ILE A 76 9.28 -11.90 -2.34
N GLY A 77 8.58 -12.92 -1.83
CA GLY A 77 9.19 -14.19 -1.44
C GLY A 77 9.83 -14.95 -2.59
N LYS A 78 9.28 -14.85 -3.80
CA LYS A 78 9.86 -15.41 -5.03
C LYS A 78 11.15 -14.70 -5.44
N ILE A 79 11.16 -13.36 -5.37
CA ILE A 79 12.32 -12.54 -5.75
C ILE A 79 13.43 -12.66 -4.69
N ILE A 80 13.05 -12.79 -3.42
CA ILE A 80 13.98 -12.84 -2.28
C ILE A 80 13.64 -14.06 -1.41
N PRO A 81 14.12 -15.26 -1.78
CA PRO A 81 13.79 -16.49 -1.07
C PRO A 81 14.13 -16.46 0.42
N SER A 82 15.18 -15.73 0.83
CA SER A 82 15.61 -15.64 2.22
C SER A 82 14.60 -14.99 3.17
N VAL A 83 13.69 -14.14 2.68
CA VAL A 83 12.62 -13.60 3.53
C VAL A 83 11.46 -14.57 3.69
N TRP A 84 11.34 -15.54 2.78
CA TRP A 84 10.20 -16.45 2.72
C TRP A 84 10.21 -17.50 3.84
N GLU A 85 11.37 -17.71 4.49
CA GLU A 85 11.49 -18.50 5.72
C GLU A 85 10.55 -17.98 6.83
N ASP A 86 10.27 -16.68 6.85
CA ASP A 86 9.29 -16.05 7.74
C ASP A 86 8.22 -15.30 6.92
N LYS A 87 7.45 -16.09 6.17
CA LYS A 87 6.30 -15.62 5.39
C LYS A 87 5.30 -14.77 6.18
N LYS A 88 5.16 -15.01 7.50
CA LYS A 88 4.26 -14.23 8.35
C LYS A 88 4.75 -12.80 8.48
N ARG A 89 6.05 -12.61 8.70
CA ARG A 89 6.62 -11.26 8.74
C ARG A 89 6.57 -10.55 7.40
N VAL A 90 6.81 -11.25 6.28
CA VAL A 90 6.67 -10.66 4.94
C VAL A 90 5.24 -10.19 4.70
N PHE A 91 4.26 -11.04 4.99
CA PHE A 91 2.84 -10.70 4.90
C PHE A 91 2.49 -9.48 5.75
N LEU A 92 2.89 -9.50 7.03
CA LEU A 92 2.64 -8.39 7.95
C LEU A 92 3.30 -7.08 7.47
N THR A 93 4.51 -7.16 6.94
CA THR A 93 5.24 -5.99 6.42
C THR A 93 4.48 -5.38 5.24
N VAL A 94 4.12 -6.20 4.25
CA VAL A 94 3.36 -5.73 3.07
C VAL A 94 2.02 -5.14 3.49
N TRP A 95 1.30 -5.85 4.37
CA TRP A 95 0.00 -5.39 4.85
C TRP A 95 0.09 -4.03 5.55
N LEU A 96 1.07 -3.87 6.46
CA LEU A 96 1.29 -2.60 7.16
C LEU A 96 1.64 -1.48 6.21
N VAL A 97 2.52 -1.72 5.23
CA VAL A 97 2.90 -0.71 4.23
C VAL A 97 1.68 -0.24 3.44
N LEU A 98 0.84 -1.16 2.95
CA LEU A 98 -0.34 -0.80 2.16
C LEU A 98 -1.41 -0.10 3.01
N VAL A 99 -1.74 -0.65 4.19
CA VAL A 99 -2.81 -0.12 5.03
C VAL A 99 -2.44 1.24 5.63
N THR A 100 -1.18 1.45 6.01
CA THR A 100 -0.75 2.76 6.55
C THR A 100 -0.84 3.87 5.50
N HIS A 101 -0.60 3.56 4.22
CA HIS A 101 -0.80 4.51 3.12
C HIS A 101 -2.23 5.05 3.10
N SER A 102 -3.22 4.16 2.98
CA SER A 102 -4.64 4.52 2.93
C SER A 102 -5.15 5.14 4.22
N LEU A 103 -4.66 4.65 5.36
CA LEU A 103 -5.04 5.19 6.66
C LEU A 103 -4.61 6.66 6.75
N LEU A 104 -3.38 6.98 6.35
CA LEU A 104 -2.89 8.34 6.36
C LEU A 104 -3.61 9.24 5.33
N ASP A 105 -3.93 8.71 4.15
CA ASP A 105 -4.72 9.48 3.18
C ASP A 105 -6.14 9.77 3.67
N SER A 106 -6.73 8.87 4.47
CA SER A 106 -8.04 9.12 5.09
C SER A 106 -8.04 10.26 6.11
N LEU A 107 -6.86 10.62 6.66
CA LEU A 107 -6.67 11.76 7.56
C LEU A 107 -6.43 13.08 6.81
N THR A 108 -6.39 13.06 5.49
CA THR A 108 -6.26 14.27 4.66
C THR A 108 -7.61 14.87 4.30
N THR A 109 -7.62 16.13 3.86
CA THR A 109 -8.83 16.93 3.59
C THR A 109 -9.80 16.30 2.58
N TYR A 110 -9.31 15.45 1.68
CA TYR A 110 -10.13 14.81 0.64
C TYR A 110 -10.77 13.49 1.10
N GLY A 111 -10.43 12.98 2.29
CA GLY A 111 -10.91 11.67 2.76
C GLY A 111 -10.44 10.50 1.89
N THR A 112 -10.81 9.27 2.25
CA THR A 112 -10.49 8.05 1.49
C THR A 112 -11.53 6.98 1.79
N GLN A 113 -11.95 6.20 0.79
CA GLN A 113 -12.98 5.17 0.95
C GLN A 113 -12.37 3.87 1.48
N ILE A 114 -11.84 3.91 2.72
CA ILE A 114 -11.11 2.81 3.36
C ILE A 114 -11.92 1.49 3.46
N PHE A 115 -13.25 1.55 3.41
CA PHE A 115 -14.15 0.40 3.46
C PHE A 115 -14.80 0.04 2.12
N TRP A 116 -14.39 0.67 1.00
CA TRP A 116 -14.91 0.33 -0.33
C TRP A 116 -14.80 -1.20 -0.57
N PRO A 117 -15.83 -1.88 -1.12
CA PRO A 117 -17.03 -1.34 -1.77
C PRO A 117 -18.24 -1.16 -0.84
N LEU A 118 -18.06 -1.22 0.48
CA LEU A 118 -19.15 -0.92 1.40
C LEU A 118 -19.51 0.57 1.32
N ASN A 119 -20.80 0.90 1.37
CA ASN A 119 -21.29 2.29 1.41
C ASN A 119 -21.10 2.89 2.82
N VAL A 120 -19.85 2.90 3.31
CA VAL A 120 -19.45 3.37 4.63
C VAL A 120 -18.22 4.27 4.47
N GLY A 121 -18.38 5.57 4.67
CA GLY A 121 -17.30 6.54 4.53
C GLY A 121 -17.73 7.83 3.80
N PRO A 122 -16.75 8.64 3.33
CA PRO A 122 -17.02 9.85 2.57
C PRO A 122 -17.88 9.57 1.32
N PRO A 123 -18.80 10.47 0.94
CA PRO A 123 -19.64 10.27 -0.24
C PRO A 123 -18.79 10.19 -1.52
N VAL A 124 -19.27 9.33 -2.43
CA VAL A 124 -18.77 9.12 -3.80
C VAL A 124 -19.32 10.22 -4.70
#